data_AF-A0A2N5FVI9-F1
#
_entry.id   AF-A0A2N5FVI9-F1
#
_cell.length_a   1.000
_cell.length_b   1.000
_cell.length_c   1.000
_cell.angle_alpha   90.00
_cell.angle_beta   90.00
_cell.angle_gamma   90.00
#
_symmetry.space_group_name_H-M   'P 1'
#
loop_
_entity.id
_entity.type
_entity.pdbx_description
1 polymer ?
#
loop_
_entity_poly.entity_id
_entity_poly.type
_entity_poly.pdbx_seq_one_letter_code
_entity_poly.pdbx_strand_id
1 'polypeptide(L)'
;MLFFMIRLLSGFFSGFLFMIWLPVSLPAKPGAALAQLLLSPGEFLAAAFAFSISFMSFASCLKAGLETGRRLDGRAASGFVAAAGITALLVCFLGLFFMGFWKAFLLFIFSFLYGIISIDFYRKR
;
A
#
# COMPACT_ATOMS: atom_id res chain seq x y z
N MET A 1 -11.57 -1.63 -14.32
CA MET A 1 -11.95 -0.84 -13.12
C MET A 1 -12.33 -1.72 -11.94
N LEU A 2 -13.23 -2.70 -12.09
CA LEU A 2 -13.65 -3.58 -10.98
C LEU A 2 -12.47 -4.23 -10.22
N PHE A 3 -11.53 -4.85 -10.93
CA PHE A 3 -10.33 -5.44 -10.30
C PHE A 3 -9.46 -4.41 -9.56
N PHE A 4 -9.40 -3.17 -10.03
CA PHE A 4 -8.68 -2.10 -9.35
C PHE A 4 -9.38 -1.72 -8.05
N MET A 5 -10.71 -1.55 -8.07
CA MET A 5 -11.49 -1.28 -6.85
C MET A 5 -11.39 -2.42 -5.84
N ILE A 6 -11.47 -3.68 -6.28
CA ILE A 6 -11.31 -4.83 -5.39
C ILE A 6 -9.93 -4.80 -4.71
N ARG A 7 -8.86 -4.55 -5.48
CA ARG A 7 -7.50 -4.42 -4.94
C ARG A 7 -7.36 -3.23 -4.00
N LEU A 8 -7.98 -2.10 -4.32
CA LEU A 8 -7.95 -0.92 -3.47
C LEU A 8 -8.64 -1.20 -2.12
N LEU A 9 -9.82 -1.81 -2.15
CA LEU A 9 -10.58 -2.19 -0.96
C LEU A 9 -9.84 -3.26 -0.15
N SER A 10 -9.34 -4.31 -0.79
CA SER A 10 -8.54 -5.34 -0.09
C SER A 10 -7.30 -4.74 0.54
N GLY A 11 -6.62 -3.84 -0.17
CA GLY A 11 -5.46 -3.10 0.33
C GLY A 11 -5.80 -2.23 1.54
N PHE A 12 -6.91 -1.51 1.48
CA PHE A 12 -7.37 -0.64 2.56
C PHE A 12 -7.78 -1.43 3.81
N PHE A 13 -8.62 -2.46 3.68
CA PHE A 13 -9.07 -3.26 4.81
C PHE A 13 -7.90 -4.02 5.46
N SER A 14 -7.01 -4.61 4.66
CA SER A 14 -5.80 -5.26 5.19
C SER A 14 -4.84 -4.26 5.83
N GLY A 15 -4.70 -3.06 5.25
CA GLY A 15 -3.92 -1.97 5.85
C GLY A 15 -4.49 -1.53 7.20
N PHE A 16 -5.81 -1.47 7.32
CA PHE A 16 -6.52 -1.19 8.57
C PHE A 16 -6.28 -2.28 9.63
N LEU A 17 -6.40 -3.55 9.25
CA LEU A 17 -6.09 -4.69 10.12
C LEU A 17 -4.63 -4.65 10.61
N PHE A 18 -3.69 -4.28 9.74
CA PHE A 18 -2.29 -4.06 10.13
C PHE A 18 -2.14 -2.95 11.18
N MET A 19 -2.89 -1.84 11.07
CA MET A 19 -2.84 -0.77 12.08
C MET A 19 -3.25 -1.26 13.47
N ILE A 20 -4.28 -2.10 13.53
CA ILE A 20 -4.84 -2.65 14.78
C ILE A 20 -3.92 -3.74 15.34
N TRP A 21 -3.53 -4.70 14.51
CA TRP A 21 -2.85 -5.90 14.96
C TRP A 21 -1.36 -5.74 15.21
N LEU A 22 -0.68 -4.74 14.62
CA LEU A 22 0.75 -4.57 14.87
C LEU A 22 0.98 -4.19 16.34
N PRO A 23 1.59 -5.06 17.17
CA PRO A 23 1.70 -4.85 18.61
C PRO A 23 2.92 -3.97 18.93
N VAL A 24 3.04 -2.85 18.22
CA VAL A 24 4.15 -1.91 18.38
C VAL A 24 3.62 -0.49 18.51
N SER A 25 4.01 0.13 19.60
CA SER A 25 3.73 1.54 19.87
C SER A 25 4.80 2.41 19.20
N LEU A 26 4.62 2.77 17.92
CA LEU A 26 5.58 3.63 17.22
C LEU A 26 5.37 5.11 17.57
N PRO A 27 6.45 5.90 17.77
CA PRO A 27 7.85 5.53 17.62
C PRO A 27 8.40 4.86 18.90
N ALA A 28 8.89 3.62 18.79
CA ALA A 28 9.50 2.87 19.89
C ALA A 28 11.01 2.76 19.70
N LYS A 29 11.75 2.62 20.81
CA LYS A 29 13.16 2.20 20.75
C LYS A 29 13.24 0.80 20.10
N PRO A 30 14.22 0.52 19.22
CA PRO A 30 14.28 -0.74 18.49
C PRO A 30 14.22 -2.00 19.38
N GLY A 31 14.93 -1.99 20.51
CA GLY A 31 14.89 -3.10 21.48
C GLY A 31 13.52 -3.30 22.13
N ALA A 32 12.81 -2.20 22.45
CA ALA A 32 11.47 -2.28 23.01
C ALA A 32 10.45 -2.76 21.97
N ALA A 33 10.59 -2.34 20.71
CA ALA A 33 9.75 -2.83 19.61
C ALA A 33 9.94 -4.34 19.39
N LEU A 34 11.19 -4.82 19.37
CA LEU A 34 11.50 -6.24 19.24
C LEU A 34 10.95 -7.05 20.42
N ALA A 35 11.08 -6.55 21.65
CA ALA A 35 10.50 -7.20 22.82
C ALA A 35 8.97 -7.33 22.70
N GLN A 36 8.27 -6.27 22.30
CA GLN A 36 6.81 -6.31 22.11
C GLN A 36 6.40 -7.31 21.02
N LEU A 37 7.15 -7.38 19.92
CA LEU A 37 6.93 -8.34 18.83
C LEU A 37 7.12 -9.79 19.30
N LEU A 38 8.11 -10.05 20.16
CA LEU A 38 8.40 -11.38 20.71
C LEU A 38 7.36 -11.83 21.75
N LEU A 39 6.75 -10.89 22.46
CA LEU A 39 5.73 -11.17 23.48
C LEU A 39 4.35 -11.51 22.87
N SER A 40 4.04 -10.99 21.69
CA SER A 40 2.77 -11.22 20.98
C SER A 40 2.98 -11.82 19.57
N PRO A 41 3.51 -13.05 19.45
CA PRO A 41 3.87 -13.62 18.15
C PRO A 41 2.67 -13.82 17.21
N GLY A 42 1.49 -14.14 17.75
CA GLY A 42 0.28 -14.31 16.95
C GLY A 42 -0.21 -13.02 16.31
N GLU A 43 -0.27 -11.93 17.09
CA GLU A 43 -0.66 -10.60 16.61
C GLU A 43 0.33 -10.08 15.58
N PHE A 44 1.64 -10.27 15.83
CA PHE A 44 2.66 -9.94 14.85
C PHE A 44 2.49 -10.69 13.54
N LEU A 45 2.25 -12.01 13.58
CA LEU A 45 2.06 -12.81 12.37
C LEU A 45 0.84 -12.34 11.57
N ALA A 46 -0.28 -12.10 12.25
CA ALA A 46 -1.49 -11.57 11.63
C ALA A 46 -1.25 -10.19 11.00
N ALA A 47 -0.54 -9.31 11.70
CA ALA A 47 -0.14 -8.00 11.20
C ALA A 47 0.79 -8.12 9.98
N ALA A 48 1.73 -9.06 9.95
CA ALA A 48 2.62 -9.29 8.83
C ALA A 48 1.88 -9.79 7.57
N PHE A 49 0.88 -10.66 7.73
CA PHE A 49 0.01 -11.09 6.63
C PHE A 49 -0.85 -9.93 6.12
N ALA A 50 -1.48 -9.18 7.02
CA ALA A 50 -2.28 -8.01 6.68
C ALA A 50 -1.43 -6.95 5.95
N PHE A 51 -0.21 -6.69 6.44
CA PHE A 51 0.78 -5.84 5.78
C PHE A 51 1.13 -6.35 4.38
N SER A 52 1.41 -7.64 4.24
CA SER A 52 1.77 -8.27 2.96
C SER A 52 0.68 -8.08 1.90
N ILE A 53 -0.56 -8.37 2.27
CA ILE A 53 -1.72 -8.20 1.38
C ILE A 53 -1.91 -6.73 1.02
N SER A 54 -1.80 -5.84 2.01
CA SER A 54 -2.00 -4.41 1.83
C SER A 54 -0.95 -3.81 0.89
N PHE A 55 0.33 -4.07 1.14
CA PHE A 55 1.41 -3.50 0.34
C PHE A 55 1.36 -4.03 -1.10
N MET A 56 1.13 -5.33 -1.30
CA MET A 56 1.04 -5.90 -2.66
C MET A 56 -0.13 -5.30 -3.44
N SER A 57 -1.27 -5.10 -2.78
CA SER A 57 -2.46 -4.52 -3.38
C SER A 57 -2.23 -3.06 -3.80
N PHE A 58 -1.70 -2.24 -2.90
CA PHE A 58 -1.40 -0.84 -3.18
C PHE A 58 -0.29 -0.66 -4.21
N ALA A 59 0.77 -1.45 -4.13
CA ALA A 59 1.84 -1.41 -5.13
C ALA A 59 1.34 -1.80 -6.52
N SER A 60 0.47 -2.82 -6.61
CA SER A 60 -0.17 -3.20 -7.87
C SER A 60 -1.06 -2.08 -8.45
N CYS A 61 -1.77 -1.35 -7.58
CA CYS A 61 -2.57 -0.20 -8.00
C CYS A 61 -1.67 0.95 -8.47
N LEU A 62 -0.57 1.21 -7.76
CA LEU A 62 0.41 2.23 -8.14
C LEU A 62 1.05 1.92 -9.49
N LYS A 63 1.50 0.67 -9.70
CA LYS A 63 2.01 0.20 -10.99
C LYS A 63 1.01 0.43 -12.12
N ALA A 64 -0.25 0.02 -11.92
CA ALA A 64 -1.30 0.20 -12.93
C ALA A 64 -1.56 1.68 -13.26
N GLY A 65 -1.56 2.55 -12.24
CA GLY A 65 -1.69 4.00 -12.42
C GLY A 65 -0.53 4.58 -13.22
N LEU A 66 0.71 4.20 -12.90
CA LEU A 66 1.91 4.68 -13.58
C LEU A 66 2.06 4.15 -15.02
N GLU A 67 1.75 2.87 -15.26
CA GLU A 67 1.76 2.28 -16.61
C GLU A 67 0.69 2.91 -17.51
N THR A 68 -0.50 3.17 -16.97
CA THR A 68 -1.55 3.88 -17.70
C THR A 68 -1.12 5.32 -17.96
N GLY A 69 -0.50 5.97 -16.97
CA GLY A 69 0.14 7.28 -17.08
C GLY A 69 1.14 7.39 -18.25
N ARG A 70 1.97 6.37 -18.44
CA ARG A 70 2.97 6.32 -19.51
C ARG A 70 2.40 6.10 -20.90
N ARG A 71 1.25 5.42 -21.02
CA ARG A 71 0.59 5.17 -22.31
C ARG A 71 -0.20 6.38 -22.83
N LEU A 72 -0.16 7.51 -22.11
CA LEU A 72 -0.96 8.70 -22.38
C LEU A 72 -0.40 9.66 -23.43
N ASP A 73 0.68 9.30 -24.14
CA ASP A 73 1.09 10.01 -25.36
C ASP A 73 0.03 9.83 -26.49
N GLY A 74 -1.17 10.40 -26.31
CA GLY A 74 -2.16 10.59 -27.38
C GLY A 74 -3.63 10.22 -27.13
N ARG A 75 -4.07 9.76 -25.95
CA ARG A 75 -5.50 9.43 -25.68
C ARG A 75 -6.05 10.03 -24.38
N ALA A 76 -6.85 11.09 -24.49
CA ALA A 76 -7.39 11.85 -23.36
C ALA A 76 -8.27 11.04 -22.38
N ALA A 77 -9.08 10.10 -22.89
CA ALA A 77 -10.02 9.32 -22.05
C ALA A 77 -9.33 8.36 -21.07
N SER A 78 -8.13 7.85 -21.39
CA SER A 78 -7.37 6.99 -20.47
C SER A 78 -6.72 7.78 -19.32
N GLY A 79 -6.54 9.09 -19.48
CA GLY A 79 -5.82 9.91 -18.51
C GLY A 79 -6.64 10.21 -17.27
N PHE A 80 -7.93 10.50 -17.48
CA PHE A 80 -8.89 10.69 -16.39
C PHE A 80 -9.00 9.45 -15.50
N VAL A 81 -9.02 8.25 -16.09
CA VAL A 81 -9.10 6.98 -15.35
C VAL A 81 -7.84 6.74 -14.51
N ALA A 82 -6.66 7.01 -15.07
CA ALA A 82 -5.40 6.90 -14.34
C ALA A 82 -5.34 7.89 -13.17
N ALA A 83 -5.72 9.15 -13.41
CA ALA A 83 -5.77 10.19 -12.38
C ALA A 83 -6.74 9.80 -11.25
N ALA A 84 -7.97 9.39 -11.58
CA ALA A 84 -8.96 8.96 -10.59
C ALA A 84 -8.45 7.76 -9.75
N GLY A 85 -7.77 6.80 -10.39
CA GLY A 85 -7.18 5.65 -9.68
C GLY A 85 -6.08 6.05 -8.70
N ILE A 86 -5.18 6.95 -9.10
CA ILE A 86 -4.12 7.46 -8.22
C ILE A 86 -4.72 8.30 -7.09
N THR A 87 -5.71 9.15 -7.37
CA THR A 87 -6.40 9.92 -6.35
C THR A 87 -7.08 9.01 -5.32
N ALA A 88 -7.76 7.95 -5.77
CA ALA A 88 -8.36 6.97 -4.86
C ALA A 88 -7.33 6.27 -3.97
N LEU A 89 -6.17 5.92 -4.52
CA LEU A 89 -5.06 5.35 -3.75
C LEU A 89 -4.53 6.33 -2.68
N LEU A 90 -4.37 7.60 -3.03
CA LEU A 90 -3.95 8.64 -2.09
C LEU A 90 -4.97 8.86 -0.99
N VAL A 91 -6.27 8.84 -1.30
CA VAL A 91 -7.35 8.93 -0.30
C VAL A 91 -7.29 7.76 0.68
N CYS A 92 -7.05 6.53 0.20
CA CYS A 92 -6.86 5.37 1.07
C CYS A 92 -5.67 5.55 2.02
N PHE A 93 -4.51 6.00 1.50
CA PHE A 93 -3.35 6.26 2.34
C PHE A 93 -3.61 7.38 3.34
N LEU A 94 -4.29 8.46 2.93
CA LEU A 94 -4.65 9.56 3.81
C LEU A 94 -5.50 9.07 4.98
N GLY A 95 -6.51 8.23 4.72
CA GLY A 95 -7.31 7.60 5.78
C GLY A 95 -6.48 6.76 6.74
N LEU A 96 -5.54 5.97 6.23
CA LEU A 96 -4.61 5.17 7.04
C LEU A 96 -3.64 6.04 7.86
N PHE A 97 -3.19 7.18 7.32
CA PHE A 97 -2.32 8.13 8.03
C PHE A 97 -3.02 8.73 9.26
N PHE A 98 -4.32 9.03 9.16
CA PHE A 98 -5.09 9.51 10.31
C PHE A 98 -5.23 8.47 11.43
N MET A 99 -5.18 7.17 11.10
CA MET A 99 -5.29 6.09 12.09
C MET A 99 -3.96 5.75 12.74
N GLY A 100 -2.86 5.88 12.02
CA GLY A 100 -1.53 5.56 12.55
C GLY A 100 -0.42 6.03 11.65
N PHE A 101 0.06 7.25 11.87
CA PHE A 101 1.04 7.91 11.01
C PHE A 101 2.26 7.03 10.70
N TRP A 102 2.94 6.52 11.73
CA TRP A 102 4.17 5.74 11.56
C TRP A 102 3.95 4.40 10.84
N LYS A 103 2.87 3.69 11.18
CA LYS A 103 2.52 2.42 10.56
C LYS A 103 2.11 2.63 9.09
N ALA A 104 1.30 3.66 8.81
CA ALA A 104 0.89 4.05 7.46
C ALA A 104 2.08 4.50 6.61
N PHE A 105 3.02 5.25 7.20
CA PHE A 105 4.24 5.68 6.53
C PHE A 105 5.10 4.50 6.09
N LEU A 106 5.29 3.51 6.96
CA LEU A 106 5.99 2.26 6.64
C LEU A 106 5.32 1.58 5.44
N LEU A 107 4.01 1.34 5.53
CA LEU A 107 3.23 0.71 4.47
C LEU A 107 3.32 1.47 3.14
N PHE A 108 3.26 2.81 3.19
CA PHE A 108 3.37 3.66 2.02
C PHE A 108 4.72 3.50 1.33
N ILE A 109 5.83 3.56 2.07
CA ILE A 109 7.18 3.42 1.50
C ILE A 109 7.35 2.06 0.82
N PHE A 110 6.98 0.97 1.49
CA PHE A 110 7.09 -0.37 0.91
C PHE A 110 6.22 -0.53 -0.33
N SER A 111 4.98 -0.03 -0.29
CA SER A 111 4.07 -0.05 -1.44
C SER A 111 4.62 0.78 -2.60
N PHE A 112 5.20 1.94 -2.31
CA PHE A 112 5.74 2.86 -3.31
C PHE A 112 6.99 2.29 -3.99
N LEU A 113 7.97 1.84 -3.18
CA LEU A 113 9.20 1.22 -3.67
C LEU A 113 8.90 -0.02 -4.51
N TYR A 114 8.09 -0.95 -3.97
CA TYR A 114 7.73 -2.15 -4.72
C TYR A 114 6.92 -1.83 -5.97
N GLY A 115 6.00 -0.86 -5.88
CA GLY A 115 5.21 -0.40 -7.02
C GLY A 115 6.10 0.09 -8.16
N ILE A 116 7.12 0.89 -7.87
CA ILE A 116 8.09 1.37 -8.86
C ILE A 116 8.97 0.23 -9.41
N ILE A 117 9.55 -0.60 -8.53
CA ILE A 117 10.43 -1.70 -8.93
C ILE A 117 9.68 -2.70 -9.82
N SER A 118 8.40 -2.94 -9.53
CA SER A 118 7.57 -3.87 -10.30
C SER A 118 7.16 -3.36 -11.68
N ILE A 119 7.41 -2.09 -12.01
CA ILE A 119 7.16 -1.56 -13.35
C ILE A 119 8.16 -2.20 -14.31
N ASP A 120 7.64 -2.85 -15.34
CA ASP A 120 8.49 -3.46 -16.35
C ASP A 120 8.92 -2.38 -17.36
N PHE A 121 10.12 -1.83 -17.15
CA PHE A 121 10.70 -0.82 -18.05
C PHE A 121 11.14 -1.42 -19.39
N TYR A 122 11.24 -2.75 -19.50
CA TYR A 122 11.85 -3.44 -20.65
C TYR A 122 10.87 -4.11 -21.59
N ARG A 123 9.56 -3.98 -21.35
CA ARG A 123 8.54 -4.44 -22.29
C ARG A 123 8.54 -3.54 -23.54
N LYS A 124 9.45 -3.86 -24.46
CA LYS A 124 9.51 -3.33 -25.83
C LYS A 124 8.12 -3.44 -26.46
N ARG A 125 7.70 -2.34 -27.09
CA ARG A 125 6.52 -2.29 -27.96
C ARG A 125 6.62 -3.35 -29.05
#